data_AF-A0AAA9RWK5-F1
#
_entry.id   AF-A0AAA9RWK5-F1
#
_cell.length_a   1.000
_cell.length_b   1.000
_cell.length_c   1.000
_cell.angle_alpha   90.00
_cell.angle_beta   90.00
_cell.angle_gamma   90.00
#
_symmetry.space_group_name_H-M   'P 1'
#
loop_
_entity.id
_entity.type
_entity.pdbx_description
1 polymer ?
#
loop_
_entity_poly.entity_id
_entity_poly.type
_entity_poly.pdbx_seq_one_letter_code
_entity_poly.pdbx_strand_id
1 'polypeptide(L)'
;MVISEAMDILFRIRGGLDLAFQLATPNEIFIKNALKHVLSDLSTKLSSNALVFRICHSSVYVWPNSDMNTIPGELTDSSACKDIMRFIQFEQEEDTKRKFTKKKDKKLSDMALVDAGDKPATFVGSRQWIGSIEVQLVLNHLIGVTSKILFVSQGSEMASQGRELANHFQSEGTPIMIGLVWMEGPRVLEQGCLL
;
A
#
# COMPACT_ATOMS: atom_id res chain seq x y z
N MET A 1 20.69 36.85 -6.85
CA MET A 1 20.87 36.08 -5.61
C MET A 1 19.74 36.47 -4.68
N VAL A 2 18.63 35.74 -4.75
CA VAL A 2 17.51 35.84 -3.80
C VAL A 2 17.50 34.47 -3.12
N ILE A 3 17.94 34.43 -1.88
CA ILE A 3 17.90 33.24 -1.05
C ILE A 3 16.47 33.20 -0.53
N SER A 4 15.66 32.28 -1.06
CA SER A 4 14.36 31.95 -0.46
C SER A 4 14.60 30.87 0.58
N GLU A 5 14.19 31.09 1.83
CA GLU A 5 14.28 30.15 2.96
C GLU A 5 13.30 28.96 2.83
N ALA A 6 12.79 28.66 1.64
CA ALA A 6 11.91 27.53 1.39
C ALA A 6 12.76 26.27 1.13
N MET A 7 12.53 25.21 1.91
CA MET A 7 13.11 23.89 1.59
C MET A 7 12.45 23.38 0.30
N ASP A 8 13.14 23.50 -0.82
CA ASP A 8 12.68 22.93 -2.09
C ASP A 8 12.67 21.40 -2.02
N ILE A 9 11.48 20.79 -2.19
CA ILE A 9 11.31 19.34 -2.19
C ILE A 9 11.37 18.84 -3.64
N LEU A 10 12.38 18.01 -3.95
CA LEU A 10 12.52 17.37 -5.25
C LEU A 10 11.96 15.93 -5.22
N PHE A 11 10.84 15.71 -5.90
CA PHE A 11 10.32 14.36 -6.12
C PHE A 11 10.98 13.72 -7.35
N ARG A 12 11.68 12.60 -7.14
CA ARG A 12 12.23 11.78 -8.23
C ARG A 12 11.36 10.57 -8.48
N ILE A 13 10.55 10.63 -9.54
CA ILE A 13 9.73 9.51 -9.97
C ILE A 13 10.62 8.48 -10.70
N ARG A 14 10.46 7.20 -10.34
CA ARG A 14 11.11 6.06 -11.01
C ARG A 14 10.09 4.97 -11.28
N GLY A 15 10.18 4.36 -12.45
CA GLY A 15 9.31 3.27 -12.90
C GLY A 15 9.69 2.85 -14.32
N GLY A 16 9.15 1.73 -14.77
CA GLY A 16 9.29 1.22 -16.13
C GLY A 16 7.94 0.77 -16.65
N LEU A 17 7.74 0.89 -17.96
CA LEU A 17 6.55 0.42 -18.65
C LEU A 17 7.00 -0.34 -19.89
N ASP A 18 6.53 -1.57 -20.02
CA ASP A 18 6.75 -2.37 -21.22
C ASP A 18 5.63 -2.10 -22.22
N LEU A 19 6.00 -1.56 -23.38
CA LEU A 19 5.08 -1.24 -24.46
C LEU A 19 5.21 -2.29 -25.57
N ALA A 20 4.11 -2.98 -25.84
CA ALA A 20 4.02 -3.95 -26.93
C ALA A 20 2.79 -3.63 -27.80
N PHE A 21 2.97 -3.65 -29.11
CA PHE A 21 1.87 -3.47 -30.06
C PHE A 21 2.13 -4.27 -31.34
N GLN A 22 1.06 -4.78 -31.93
CA GLN A 22 1.12 -5.52 -33.19
C GLN A 22 1.08 -4.56 -34.38
N LEU A 23 1.93 -4.83 -35.37
CA LEU A 23 1.94 -4.12 -36.64
C LEU A 23 1.42 -5.06 -37.73
N ALA A 24 0.30 -4.71 -38.35
CA ALA A 24 -0.29 -5.53 -39.42
C ALA A 24 0.57 -5.55 -40.69
N THR A 25 1.26 -4.43 -41.00
CA THR A 25 2.23 -4.33 -42.09
C THR A 25 3.35 -3.35 -41.72
N PRO A 26 4.60 -3.55 -42.21
CA PRO A 26 5.74 -2.69 -41.92
C PRO A 26 5.71 -1.41 -42.78
N ASN A 27 4.64 -0.63 -42.66
CA ASN A 27 4.48 0.65 -43.35
C ASN A 27 4.66 1.80 -42.34
N GLU A 28 5.48 2.79 -42.71
CA GLU A 28 5.84 3.94 -41.86
C GLU A 28 4.62 4.68 -41.31
N ILE A 29 3.55 4.81 -42.11
CA ILE A 29 2.30 5.47 -41.70
C ILE A 29 1.60 4.67 -40.60
N PHE A 30 1.57 3.34 -40.75
CA PHE A 30 0.97 2.45 -39.76
C PHE A 30 1.76 2.42 -38.47
N ILE A 31 3.09 2.47 -38.53
CA ILE A 31 3.96 2.54 -37.35
C ILE A 31 3.71 3.83 -36.58
N LYS A 32 3.64 4.98 -37.27
CA LYS A 32 3.34 6.28 -36.64
C LYS A 32 1.97 6.29 -35.96
N ASN A 33 0.96 5.72 -36.62
CA ASN A 33 -0.39 5.65 -36.06
C ASN A 33 -0.47 4.69 -34.85
N ALA A 34 0.17 3.52 -34.93
CA ALA A 34 0.22 2.56 -33.83
C ALA A 34 0.93 3.15 -32.60
N LEU A 35 2.08 3.80 -32.79
CA LEU A 35 2.79 4.49 -31.71
C LEU A 35 1.95 5.61 -31.08
N LYS A 36 1.32 6.45 -31.91
CA LYS A 36 0.45 7.52 -31.43
C LYS A 36 -0.70 6.97 -30.59
N HIS A 37 -1.32 5.88 -31.04
CA HIS A 37 -2.39 5.22 -30.31
C HIS A 37 -1.90 4.68 -28.96
N VAL A 38 -0.79 3.94 -28.95
CA VAL A 38 -0.22 3.35 -27.72
C VAL A 38 0.17 4.42 -26.71
N LEU A 39 0.83 5.49 -27.14
CA LEU A 39 1.19 6.60 -26.25
C LEU A 39 -0.04 7.37 -25.76
N SER A 40 -1.08 7.50 -26.60
CA SER A 40 -2.35 8.10 -26.17
C SER A 40 -3.05 7.26 -25.12
N ASP A 41 -3.13 5.94 -25.29
CA ASP A 41 -3.71 5.00 -24.31
C ASP A 41 -2.89 4.97 -23.01
N LEU A 42 -1.57 5.07 -23.12
CA LEU A 42 -0.73 5.22 -21.92
C LEU A 42 -1.02 6.54 -21.20
N SER A 43 -1.12 7.65 -21.94
CA SER A 43 -1.40 8.98 -21.37
C SER A 43 -2.75 9.01 -20.66
N THR A 44 -3.80 8.40 -21.24
CA THR A 44 -5.11 8.30 -20.60
C THR A 44 -5.05 7.47 -19.32
N LYS A 45 -4.31 6.36 -19.31
CA LYS A 45 -4.11 5.55 -18.09
C LYS A 45 -3.32 6.31 -17.02
N LEU A 46 -2.24 7.00 -17.37
CA LEU A 46 -1.43 7.78 -16.43
C LEU A 46 -2.21 8.96 -15.82
N SER A 47 -3.15 9.51 -16.57
CA SER A 47 -4.03 10.59 -16.13
C SER A 47 -5.28 10.10 -15.40
N SER A 48 -5.51 8.78 -15.37
CA SER A 48 -6.66 8.17 -14.68
C SER A 48 -6.32 7.81 -13.23
N ASN A 49 -7.35 7.39 -12.48
CA ASN A 49 -7.20 6.73 -11.19
C ASN A 49 -6.69 5.29 -11.38
N ALA A 50 -5.60 5.12 -12.11
CA ALA A 50 -4.86 3.86 -12.26
C ALA A 50 -3.40 4.00 -11.79
N LEU A 51 -2.87 5.22 -11.68
CA LEU A 51 -1.49 5.50 -11.30
C LEU A 51 -1.28 5.75 -9.79
N VAL A 52 -0.70 4.79 -9.07
CA VAL A 52 -0.32 4.90 -7.66
C VAL A 52 1.16 5.22 -7.54
N PHE A 53 1.55 6.23 -6.75
CA PHE A 53 2.95 6.46 -6.40
C PHE A 53 3.25 5.92 -5.00
N ARG A 54 4.37 5.21 -4.84
CA ARG A 54 4.87 4.81 -3.52
C ARG A 54 6.06 5.67 -3.15
N ILE A 55 6.10 6.16 -1.91
CA ILE A 55 7.28 6.83 -1.38
C ILE A 55 8.30 5.77 -0.97
N CYS A 56 9.49 5.82 -1.56
CA CYS A 56 10.57 4.88 -1.25
C CYS A 56 10.93 4.95 0.25
N HIS A 57 11.19 3.79 0.85
CA HIS A 57 11.50 3.67 2.29
C HIS A 57 10.38 4.21 3.20
N SER A 58 9.14 4.10 2.74
CA SER A 58 7.96 4.41 3.53
C SER A 58 6.82 3.44 3.19
N SER A 59 5.83 3.38 4.08
CA SER A 59 4.53 2.74 3.87
C SER A 59 3.52 3.66 3.17
N VAL A 60 3.92 4.90 2.83
CA VAL A 60 3.05 5.90 2.21
C VAL A 60 2.87 5.65 0.70
N TYR A 61 1.61 5.63 0.27
CA TYR A 61 1.17 5.64 -1.12
C TYR A 61 0.41 6.93 -1.41
N VAL A 62 0.61 7.51 -2.59
CA VAL A 62 -0.04 8.73 -3.06
C VAL A 62 -1.01 8.36 -4.18
N TRP A 63 -2.28 8.64 -3.94
CA TRP A 63 -3.42 8.32 -4.80
C TRP A 63 -4.69 9.06 -4.30
N PRO A 64 -5.64 9.49 -5.18
CA PRO A 64 -5.62 9.47 -6.64
C PRO A 64 -4.87 10.67 -7.26
N ASN A 65 -4.49 10.57 -8.54
CA ASN A 65 -3.77 11.63 -9.28
C ASN A 65 -4.71 12.61 -10.01
N SER A 66 -6.03 12.45 -9.92
CA SER A 66 -6.98 13.15 -10.81
C SER A 66 -7.50 14.49 -10.31
N ASP A 67 -7.21 14.89 -9.07
CA ASP A 67 -7.86 16.07 -8.46
C ASP A 67 -6.93 17.25 -8.16
N MET A 68 -5.64 17.17 -8.52
CA MET A 68 -4.63 18.16 -8.08
C MET A 68 -3.85 18.79 -9.25
N ASN A 69 -4.53 19.59 -10.07
CA ASN A 69 -3.83 20.63 -10.84
C ASN A 69 -3.60 21.84 -9.92
N THR A 70 -2.62 21.75 -9.02
CA THR A 70 -2.24 22.90 -8.19
C THR A 70 -1.34 23.83 -9.00
N ILE A 71 -1.68 25.12 -9.00
CA ILE A 71 -0.82 26.16 -9.56
C ILE A 71 0.31 26.39 -8.55
N PRO A 72 1.58 26.54 -8.95
CA PRO A 72 2.69 26.73 -8.01
C PRO A 72 2.51 27.85 -6.97
N GLY A 73 1.67 28.86 -7.27
CA GLY A 73 1.35 29.96 -6.35
C GLY A 73 0.30 29.64 -5.27
N GLU A 74 -0.40 28.50 -5.36
CA GLU A 74 -1.42 28.06 -4.40
C GLU A 74 -0.88 27.01 -3.40
N LEU A 75 0.36 26.54 -3.61
CA LEU A 75 1.03 25.63 -2.70
C LEU A 75 1.47 26.40 -1.44
N THR A 76 0.73 26.19 -0.35
CA THR A 76 1.07 26.74 0.97
C THR A 76 1.91 25.75 1.79
N ASP A 77 2.67 26.24 2.77
CA ASP A 77 3.44 25.40 3.71
C ASP A 77 2.56 24.46 4.56
N SER A 78 1.23 24.63 4.54
CA SER A 78 0.24 23.74 5.15
C SER A 78 -0.33 22.68 4.19
N SER A 79 0.18 22.61 2.95
CA SER A 79 -0.26 21.63 1.95
C SER A 79 0.15 20.20 2.29
N ALA A 80 -0.47 19.22 1.61
CA ALA A 80 -0.23 17.78 1.77
C ALA A 80 1.25 17.37 1.70
N CYS A 81 2.12 18.19 1.07
CA CYS A 81 3.56 18.00 1.05
C CYS A 81 4.17 17.97 2.46
N LYS A 82 3.68 18.79 3.40
CA LYS A 82 4.17 18.79 4.79
C LYS A 82 3.76 17.53 5.56
N ASP A 83 2.57 16.99 5.27
CA ASP A 83 2.16 15.71 5.86
C ASP A 83 3.01 14.56 5.34
N ILE A 84 3.34 14.55 4.04
CA ILE A 84 4.31 13.60 3.48
C ILE A 84 5.67 13.70 4.19
N MET A 85 6.17 14.91 4.47
CA MET A 85 7.45 15.07 5.17
C MET A 85 7.42 14.49 6.59
N ARG A 86 6.30 14.59 7.32
CA ARG A 86 6.19 13.99 8.66
C ARG A 86 6.40 12.47 8.61
N PHE A 87 5.84 11.80 7.61
CA PHE A 87 6.01 10.34 7.46
C PHE A 87 7.43 9.93 7.02
N ILE A 88 8.16 10.82 6.34
CA ILE A 88 9.57 10.59 5.97
C ILE A 88 10.50 10.82 7.17
N GLN A 89 10.25 11.85 7.99
CA GLN A 89 11.05 12.16 9.20
C GLN A 89 10.80 11.17 10.35
N PHE A 90 9.59 10.62 10.46
CA PHE A 90 9.19 9.67 11.51
C PHE A 90 10.02 8.36 11.53
N GLU A 91 10.75 8.01 10.47
CA GLU A 91 11.60 6.81 10.47
C GLU A 91 12.94 6.99 11.20
N GLN A 92 13.50 8.20 11.30
CA GLN A 92 14.88 8.39 11.78
C GLN A 92 15.02 8.44 13.32
N GLU A 93 13.98 8.83 14.07
CA GLU A 93 14.08 9.17 15.50
C GLU A 93 13.58 8.06 16.46
N GLU A 94 12.99 6.98 15.95
CA GLU A 94 12.17 6.05 16.74
C GLU A 94 12.77 4.64 16.99
N ASP A 95 13.97 4.32 16.52
CA ASP A 95 14.48 2.93 16.57
C ASP A 95 14.72 2.36 17.99
N THR A 96 15.00 3.21 18.98
CA THR A 96 15.20 2.79 20.38
C THR A 96 13.91 2.84 21.20
N LYS A 97 13.03 3.82 20.96
CA LYS A 97 11.72 3.92 21.64
C LYS A 97 10.72 2.86 21.13
N ARG A 98 10.73 2.55 19.83
CA ARG A 98 9.92 1.46 19.21
C ARG A 98 10.15 0.11 19.86
N LYS A 99 11.37 -0.21 20.28
CA LYS A 99 11.66 -1.53 20.86
C LYS A 99 10.93 -1.76 22.19
N PHE A 100 10.70 -0.69 22.96
CA PHE A 100 10.07 -0.79 24.27
C PHE A 100 8.54 -0.79 24.17
N THR A 101 7.96 0.08 23.33
CA THR A 101 6.51 0.11 23.05
C THR A 101 6.05 -1.17 22.35
N LYS A 102 6.75 -1.59 21.29
CA LYS A 102 6.45 -2.81 20.53
C LYS A 102 6.46 -4.09 21.37
N LYS A 103 7.26 -4.14 22.45
CA LYS A 103 7.28 -5.28 23.38
C LYS A 103 6.06 -5.31 24.30
N LYS A 104 5.51 -4.14 24.66
CA LYS A 104 4.28 -4.02 25.44
C LYS A 104 3.05 -4.32 24.57
N ASP A 105 3.02 -3.76 23.37
CA ASP A 105 1.92 -3.94 22.42
C ASP A 105 1.81 -5.38 21.93
N LYS A 106 2.97 -6.03 21.67
CA LYS A 106 3.00 -7.46 21.32
C LYS A 106 2.42 -8.35 22.43
N LYS A 107 2.67 -8.04 23.70
CA LYS A 107 2.08 -8.81 24.80
C LYS A 107 0.57 -8.69 24.83
N LEU A 108 0.02 -7.50 24.55
CA LEU A 108 -1.42 -7.28 24.49
C LEU A 108 -2.08 -8.02 23.33
N SER A 109 -1.47 -8.01 22.14
CA SER A 109 -1.97 -8.79 21.00
C SER A 109 -1.90 -10.29 21.25
N ASP A 110 -0.80 -10.80 21.83
CA ASP A 110 -0.67 -12.22 22.15
C ASP A 110 -1.72 -12.64 23.22
N MET A 111 -1.98 -11.79 24.21
CA MET A 111 -3.01 -12.03 25.23
C MET A 111 -4.41 -12.06 24.62
N ALA A 112 -4.74 -11.15 23.71
CA ALA A 112 -6.04 -11.16 23.03
C ALA A 112 -6.32 -12.47 22.28
N LEU A 113 -5.29 -13.05 21.65
CA LEU A 113 -5.41 -14.35 20.97
C LEU A 113 -5.61 -15.51 21.96
N VAL A 114 -5.00 -15.44 23.14
CA VAL A 114 -5.19 -16.43 24.21
C VAL A 114 -6.58 -16.30 24.83
N ASP A 115 -7.00 -15.08 25.14
CA ASP A 115 -8.30 -14.78 25.76
C ASP A 115 -9.47 -15.14 24.82
N ALA A 116 -9.27 -15.01 23.51
CA ALA A 116 -10.20 -15.48 22.50
C ALA A 116 -10.15 -17.00 22.23
N GLY A 117 -9.20 -17.72 22.84
CA GLY A 117 -9.05 -19.17 22.72
C GLY A 117 -8.37 -19.66 21.43
N ASP A 118 -7.80 -18.77 20.62
CA ASP A 118 -7.12 -19.10 19.36
C ASP A 118 -5.72 -19.69 19.59
N LYS A 119 -5.02 -19.22 20.62
CA LYS A 119 -3.65 -19.66 20.96
C LYS A 119 -3.54 -20.14 22.41
N PRO A 120 -2.62 -21.07 22.72
CA PRO A 120 -2.34 -21.48 24.09
C PRO A 120 -1.63 -20.37 24.87
N ALA A 121 -1.72 -20.39 26.21
CA ALA A 121 -1.04 -19.41 27.07
C ALA A 121 0.49 -19.32 26.86
N THR A 122 1.11 -20.40 26.36
CA THR A 122 2.54 -20.44 25.99
C THR A 122 2.89 -19.57 24.78
N PHE A 123 1.90 -19.08 24.05
CA PHE A 123 2.08 -18.19 22.91
C PHE A 123 2.55 -16.79 23.33
N VAL A 124 2.16 -16.32 24.52
CA VAL A 124 2.51 -14.97 25.01
C VAL A 124 4.01 -14.81 25.16
N GLY A 125 4.58 -13.88 24.39
CA GLY A 125 6.03 -13.66 24.38
C GLY A 125 6.82 -14.65 23.51
N SER A 126 6.14 -15.54 22.79
CA SER A 126 6.76 -16.39 21.77
C SER A 126 7.31 -15.56 20.60
N ARG A 127 8.01 -16.21 19.66
CA ARG A 127 8.42 -15.60 18.38
C ARG A 127 7.62 -16.11 17.18
N GLN A 128 6.51 -16.81 17.44
CA GLN A 128 5.64 -17.30 16.38
C GLN A 128 5.01 -16.12 15.63
N TRP A 129 4.81 -16.31 14.33
CA TRP A 129 4.14 -15.33 13.48
C TRP A 129 2.63 -15.51 13.59
N ILE A 130 1.90 -14.43 13.31
CA ILE A 130 0.44 -14.40 13.21
C ILE A 130 0.06 -13.96 11.79
N GLY A 131 -1.03 -14.51 11.26
CA GLY A 131 -1.56 -14.18 9.94
C GLY A 131 -2.72 -13.19 9.99
N SER A 132 -3.35 -12.99 8.84
CA SER A 132 -4.46 -12.04 8.65
C SER A 132 -5.69 -12.36 9.53
N ILE A 133 -5.93 -13.65 9.80
CA ILE A 133 -7.03 -14.13 10.64
C ILE A 133 -6.78 -13.74 12.11
N GLU A 134 -5.59 -14.03 12.63
CA GLU A 134 -5.23 -13.63 13.99
C GLU A 134 -5.25 -12.11 14.15
N VAL A 135 -4.78 -11.34 13.15
CA VAL A 135 -4.86 -9.88 13.19
C VAL A 135 -6.32 -9.40 13.25
N GLN A 136 -7.22 -9.97 12.43
CA GLN A 136 -8.65 -9.66 12.49
C GLN A 136 -9.21 -9.90 13.90
N LEU A 137 -8.88 -11.05 14.48
CA LEU A 137 -9.37 -11.43 15.81
C LEU A 137 -8.85 -10.47 16.89
N VAL A 138 -7.57 -10.08 16.83
CA VAL A 138 -6.99 -9.09 17.75
C VAL A 138 -7.67 -7.72 17.61
N LEU A 139 -7.89 -7.24 16.39
CA LEU A 139 -8.57 -5.96 16.15
C LEU A 139 -10.00 -5.97 16.70
N ASN A 140 -10.74 -7.04 16.46
CA ASN A 140 -12.09 -7.18 16.99
C ASN A 140 -12.09 -7.27 18.52
N HIS A 141 -11.19 -8.05 19.11
CA HIS A 141 -11.16 -8.28 20.55
C HIS A 141 -10.71 -7.04 21.35
N LEU A 142 -9.68 -6.33 20.88
CA LEU A 142 -9.10 -5.20 21.62
C LEU A 142 -9.84 -3.88 21.40
N ILE A 143 -10.33 -3.64 20.18
CA ILE A 143 -10.88 -2.33 19.80
C ILE A 143 -12.24 -2.40 19.10
N GLY A 144 -12.86 -3.59 19.02
CA GLY A 144 -14.21 -3.76 18.44
C GLY A 144 -14.27 -3.50 16.93
N VAL A 145 -13.14 -3.55 16.23
CA VAL A 145 -13.11 -3.32 14.78
C VAL A 145 -13.44 -4.62 14.05
N THR A 146 -14.49 -4.57 13.24
CA THR A 146 -14.80 -5.63 12.29
C THR A 146 -14.00 -5.40 11.01
N SER A 147 -13.42 -6.47 10.47
CA SER A 147 -12.64 -6.43 9.23
C SER A 147 -13.12 -7.52 8.28
N LYS A 148 -12.75 -7.45 6.99
CA LYS A 148 -13.09 -8.46 6.00
C LYS A 148 -11.83 -9.20 5.53
N ILE A 149 -11.90 -10.53 5.43
CA ILE A 149 -10.81 -11.32 4.81
C ILE A 149 -11.13 -11.53 3.34
N LEU A 150 -10.20 -11.14 2.48
CA LEU A 150 -10.17 -11.46 1.06
C LEU A 150 -9.19 -12.61 0.83
N PHE A 151 -9.68 -13.76 0.38
CA PHE A 151 -8.86 -14.92 0.08
C PHE A 151 -8.36 -14.89 -1.37
N VAL A 152 -7.06 -15.11 -1.54
CA VAL A 152 -6.41 -15.18 -2.85
C VAL A 152 -5.55 -16.44 -2.89
N SER A 153 -5.87 -17.37 -3.78
CA SER A 153 -5.26 -18.71 -3.79
C SER A 153 -3.82 -18.69 -4.31
N GLN A 154 -3.44 -17.69 -5.12
CA GLN A 154 -2.09 -17.52 -5.65
C GLN A 154 -1.69 -16.05 -5.78
N GLY A 155 -0.41 -15.73 -5.58
CA GLY A 155 0.07 -14.34 -5.69
C GLY A 155 -0.12 -13.70 -7.08
N SER A 156 -0.19 -14.49 -8.15
CA SER A 156 -0.51 -14.00 -9.49
C SER A 156 -1.94 -13.48 -9.61
N GLU A 157 -2.86 -13.97 -8.78
CA GLU A 157 -4.28 -13.57 -8.75
C GLU A 157 -4.48 -12.25 -7.99
N MET A 158 -3.50 -11.76 -7.23
CA MET A 158 -3.61 -10.45 -6.56
C MET A 158 -3.89 -9.31 -7.53
N ALA A 159 -3.37 -9.40 -8.76
CA ALA A 159 -3.63 -8.40 -9.80
C ALA A 159 -5.12 -8.32 -10.17
N SER A 160 -5.89 -9.41 -10.06
CA SER A 160 -7.32 -9.42 -10.36
C SER A 160 -8.17 -8.80 -9.24
N GLN A 161 -7.61 -8.65 -8.03
CA GLN A 161 -8.28 -8.06 -6.86
C GLN A 161 -8.25 -6.52 -6.85
N GLY A 162 -7.56 -5.89 -7.80
CA GLY A 162 -7.35 -4.44 -7.81
C GLY A 162 -8.65 -3.61 -7.74
N ARG A 163 -9.74 -4.10 -8.34
CA ARG A 163 -11.05 -3.44 -8.27
C ARG A 163 -11.62 -3.43 -6.84
N GLU A 164 -11.54 -4.55 -6.16
CA GLU A 164 -12.04 -4.67 -4.78
C GLU A 164 -11.20 -3.83 -3.82
N LEU A 165 -9.87 -3.86 -3.98
CA LEU A 165 -8.96 -3.01 -3.22
C LEU A 165 -9.24 -1.53 -3.46
N ALA A 166 -9.44 -1.11 -4.72
CA ALA A 166 -9.76 0.27 -5.05
C ALA A 166 -11.07 0.73 -4.41
N ASN A 167 -12.11 -0.12 -4.44
CA ASN A 167 -13.39 0.17 -3.79
C ASN A 167 -13.22 0.32 -2.27
N HIS A 168 -12.46 -0.58 -1.63
CA HIS A 168 -12.16 -0.51 -0.20
C HIS A 168 -11.47 0.81 0.19
N PHE A 169 -10.45 1.22 -0.56
CA PHE A 169 -9.78 2.49 -0.30
C PHE A 169 -10.68 3.70 -0.52
N GLN A 170 -11.67 3.60 -1.42
CA GLN A 170 -12.64 4.67 -1.65
C GLN A 170 -13.73 4.74 -0.58
N SER A 171 -14.22 3.59 -0.08
CA SER A 171 -15.30 3.55 0.91
C SER A 171 -14.82 3.61 2.35
N GLU A 172 -13.80 2.83 2.70
CA GLU A 172 -13.29 2.69 4.07
C GLU A 172 -12.02 3.50 4.30
N GLY A 173 -11.11 3.54 3.31
CA GLY A 173 -9.84 4.25 3.39
C GLY A 173 -8.84 3.68 4.42
N THR A 174 -9.13 2.52 5.01
CA THR A 174 -8.27 1.87 6.00
C THR A 174 -7.10 1.12 5.34
N PRO A 175 -5.93 1.01 6.02
CA PRO A 175 -4.81 0.24 5.53
C PRO A 175 -5.12 -1.26 5.51
N ILE A 176 -4.62 -1.95 4.49
CA ILE A 176 -4.83 -3.39 4.27
C ILE A 176 -3.57 -4.16 4.71
N MET A 177 -3.74 -5.23 5.49
CA MET A 177 -2.66 -6.17 5.79
C MET A 177 -2.68 -7.32 4.78
N ILE A 178 -1.55 -7.60 4.13
CA ILE A 178 -1.40 -8.74 3.21
C ILE A 178 -0.57 -9.81 3.91
N GLY A 179 -1.22 -10.90 4.29
CA GLY A 179 -0.62 -12.02 5.00
C GLY A 179 -0.53 -13.26 4.11
N LEU A 180 0.55 -14.02 4.27
CA LEU A 180 0.59 -15.41 3.82
C LEU A 180 -0.09 -16.25 4.90
N VAL A 181 -1.18 -16.94 4.55
CA VAL A 181 -1.84 -17.86 5.46
C VAL A 181 -1.05 -19.17 5.45
N TRP A 182 -0.47 -19.52 6.58
CA TRP A 182 0.10 -20.85 6.80
C TRP A 182 -0.95 -21.68 7.52
N MET A 183 -1.78 -22.41 6.78
CA MET A 183 -2.60 -23.47 7.38
C MET A 183 -1.72 -24.70 7.60
N GLU A 184 -1.70 -25.24 8.83
CA GLU A 184 -1.02 -26.50 9.13
C GLU A 184 -1.70 -27.65 8.36
N GLY A 185 -1.14 -28.02 7.20
CA GLY A 185 -1.67 -29.03 6.30
C GLY A 185 -0.94 -29.06 4.96
N PRO A 186 -1.17 -30.06 4.10
CA PRO A 186 -0.44 -30.19 2.83
C PRO A 186 -0.79 -29.07 1.86
N ARG A 187 0.09 -28.05 1.85
CA ARG A 187 0.39 -27.09 0.77
C ARG A 187 -0.81 -26.53 -0.02
N VAL A 188 -1.43 -25.49 0.54
CA VAL A 188 -1.94 -24.38 -0.27
C VAL A 188 -1.43 -23.09 0.37
N LEU A 189 -0.63 -22.33 -0.39
CA LEU A 189 -0.10 -21.04 0.05
C LEU A 189 -1.18 -20.00 -0.27
N GLU A 190 -2.23 -19.92 0.53
CA GLU A 190 -3.27 -18.91 0.33
C GLU A 190 -2.77 -17.56 0.85
N GLN A 191 -2.81 -16.54 0.00
CA GLN A 191 -2.57 -15.16 0.39
C GLN A 191 -3.91 -14.59 0.90
N GLY A 192 -3.96 -14.18 2.16
CA GLY A 192 -5.14 -13.55 2.74
C GLY A 192 -4.90 -12.06 2.93
N CYS A 193 -5.76 -11.20 2.40
CA CYS A 193 -5.74 -9.77 2.72
C CYS A 193 -6.80 -9.46 3.79
N LEU A 194 -6.43 -8.67 4.78
CA LEU A 194 -7.35 -8.09 5.76
C LEU A 194 -7.69 -6.67 5.33
N LEU A 195 -8.95 -6.48 4.94
CA LEU A 195 -9.57 -5.20 4.58
C LEU A 195 -10.22 -4.57 5.80
#